data_AF-A0A958IY84-F1
#
_entry.id   AF-A0A958IY84-F1
#
_cell.length_a   1.000
_cell.length_b   1.000
_cell.length_c   1.000
_cell.angle_alpha   90.00
_cell.angle_beta   90.00
_cell.angle_gamma   90.00
#
_symmetry.space_group_name_H-M   'P 1'
#
loop_
_entity.id
_entity.type
_entity.pdbx_description
1 polymer ?
#
loop_
_entity_poly.entity_id
_entity_poly.type
_entity_poly.pdbx_seq_one_letter_code
_entity_poly.pdbx_strand_id
1 'polypeptide(L)'
;MKLRYVLAVIAALMILFFGAHLDFTNAGENTPEKSAGKQLPNRETLHERLFETREALLVYAATDARYREQYQQFATEMQQRGRWLKFNIRADSDVRDSDLRGTTVYLLGTVASNRWIASVAEQLPLQIRQNSFKLFENTYADSTDLLTFYYPNMRDSTHAVYLITGNSDAHLLRELQRSSRQLFNSAGDYRVQRNG
;
A
#
# COMPACT_ATOMS: atom_id res chain seq x y z
N MET A 1 -11.77 -60.27 -28.84
CA MET A 1 -12.89 -60.15 -27.88
C MET A 1 -12.51 -59.49 -26.53
N LYS A 2 -11.36 -58.79 -26.41
CA LYS A 2 -10.87 -58.27 -25.10
C LYS A 2 -10.80 -56.74 -24.98
N LEU A 3 -10.89 -55.97 -26.07
CA LEU A 3 -10.75 -54.50 -26.02
C LEU A 3 -12.07 -53.76 -25.73
N ARG A 4 -13.21 -54.34 -26.12
CA ARG A 4 -14.55 -53.75 -25.92
C ARG A 4 -15.02 -53.77 -24.46
N TYR A 5 -14.52 -54.72 -23.66
CA TYR A 5 -14.87 -54.83 -22.23
C TYR A 5 -14.04 -53.88 -21.35
N VAL A 6 -12.80 -53.55 -21.75
CA VAL A 6 -11.95 -52.61 -21.00
C VAL A 6 -12.49 -51.18 -21.11
N LEU A 7 -12.96 -50.77 -22.29
CA LEU A 7 -13.59 -49.46 -22.49
C LEU A 7 -14.92 -49.31 -21.74
N ALA A 8 -15.71 -50.38 -21.61
CA ALA A 8 -16.96 -50.37 -20.85
C ALA A 8 -16.71 -50.24 -19.33
N VAL A 9 -15.63 -50.84 -18.81
CA VAL A 9 -15.28 -50.74 -17.38
C VAL A 9 -14.74 -49.35 -17.02
N ILE A 10 -13.96 -48.72 -17.92
CA ILE A 10 -13.44 -47.35 -17.70
C ILE A 10 -14.59 -46.31 -17.74
N ALA A 11 -15.55 -46.47 -18.64
CA ALA A 11 -16.73 -45.59 -18.71
C ALA A 11 -17.64 -45.73 -17.46
N ALA A 12 -17.78 -46.95 -16.91
CA ALA A 12 -18.53 -47.18 -15.67
C ALA A 12 -17.84 -46.59 -14.43
N LEU A 13 -16.50 -46.57 -14.40
CA LEU A 13 -15.73 -45.96 -13.30
C LEU A 13 -15.77 -44.43 -13.30
N MET A 14 -15.90 -43.78 -14.47
CA MET A 14 -16.03 -42.31 -14.53
C MET A 14 -17.40 -41.80 -14.07
N ILE A 15 -18.47 -42.59 -14.25
CA ILE A 15 -19.82 -42.24 -13.74
C ILE A 15 -19.87 -42.33 -12.21
N LEU A 16 -19.07 -43.21 -11.59
CA LEU A 16 -18.95 -43.32 -10.14
C LEU A 16 -18.12 -42.21 -9.49
N PHE A 17 -17.26 -41.50 -10.25
CA PHE A 17 -16.48 -40.37 -9.72
C PHE A 17 -17.16 -39.00 -9.89
N PHE A 18 -18.16 -38.88 -10.78
CA PHE A 18 -18.91 -37.63 -10.98
C PHE A 18 -20.26 -37.57 -10.24
N GLY A 19 -20.68 -38.66 -9.60
CA GLY A 19 -22.01 -38.78 -8.97
C GLY A 19 -22.09 -38.40 -7.49
N ALA A 20 -21.03 -37.86 -6.88
CA ALA A 20 -21.01 -37.52 -5.45
C ALA A 20 -20.58 -36.08 -5.19
N HIS A 21 -21.25 -35.11 -5.80
CA HIS A 21 -21.42 -33.80 -5.17
C HIS A 21 -22.84 -33.73 -4.63
N LEU A 22 -22.96 -34.28 -3.42
CA LEU A 22 -24.12 -34.18 -2.55
C LEU A 22 -24.47 -32.70 -2.33
N ASP A 23 -25.71 -32.35 -2.67
CA ASP A 23 -26.39 -31.16 -2.17
C ASP A 23 -26.43 -31.23 -0.63
N PHE A 24 -25.49 -30.55 0.03
CA PHE A 24 -25.67 -30.16 1.42
C PHE A 24 -26.63 -28.97 1.45
N THR A 25 -27.93 -29.28 1.56
CA THR A 25 -28.90 -28.36 2.13
C THR A 25 -28.51 -28.11 3.59
N ASN A 26 -27.77 -27.02 3.85
CA ASN A 26 -27.66 -26.49 5.20
C ASN A 26 -28.94 -25.73 5.52
N ALA A 27 -29.83 -26.44 6.21
CA ALA A 27 -30.97 -25.87 6.90
C ALA A 27 -30.48 -24.93 8.00
N GLY A 28 -31.04 -23.72 7.99
CA GLY A 28 -31.08 -22.72 9.06
C GLY A 28 -30.17 -22.87 10.27
N GLU A 29 -29.05 -22.15 10.24
CA GLU A 29 -28.49 -21.57 11.45
C GLU A 29 -28.46 -20.05 11.32
N ASN A 30 -29.06 -19.40 12.31
CA ASN A 30 -29.13 -17.96 12.49
C ASN A 30 -27.73 -17.35 12.41
N THR A 31 -27.32 -16.92 11.22
CA THR A 31 -26.16 -16.04 11.10
C THR A 31 -26.67 -14.65 11.46
N PRO A 32 -26.21 -14.03 12.55
CA PRO A 32 -26.52 -12.64 12.78
C PRO A 32 -26.06 -11.89 11.54
N GLU A 33 -26.95 -11.13 10.91
CA GLU A 33 -26.62 -10.19 9.85
C GLU A 33 -25.39 -9.40 10.29
N LYS A 34 -24.23 -9.85 9.82
CA LYS A 34 -22.96 -9.21 10.04
C LYS A 34 -23.10 -7.95 9.21
N SER A 35 -23.40 -6.84 9.88
CA SER A 35 -23.54 -5.52 9.26
C SER A 35 -22.46 -5.42 8.18
N ALA A 36 -22.87 -5.18 6.93
CA ALA A 36 -21.99 -5.06 5.79
C ALA A 36 -21.16 -3.76 5.92
N GLY A 37 -20.31 -3.69 6.93
CA GLY A 37 -19.20 -2.78 7.01
C GLY A 37 -18.25 -3.19 5.89
N LYS A 38 -18.10 -2.32 4.91
CA LYS A 38 -17.24 -2.49 3.75
C LYS A 38 -15.84 -2.91 4.25
N GLN A 39 -15.53 -4.20 4.14
CA GLN A 39 -14.26 -4.75 4.60
C GLN A 39 -13.13 -4.08 3.82
N LEU A 40 -12.18 -3.47 4.52
CA LEU A 40 -11.03 -2.85 3.87
C LEU A 40 -10.22 -3.93 3.14
N PRO A 41 -9.71 -3.66 1.92
CA PRO A 41 -8.85 -4.60 1.22
C PRO A 41 -7.62 -4.93 2.05
N ASN A 42 -7.21 -6.18 1.97
CA ASN A 42 -5.95 -6.60 2.58
C ASN A 42 -4.78 -6.11 1.73
N ARG A 43 -3.57 -6.21 2.30
CA ARG A 43 -2.34 -5.80 1.63
C ARG A 43 -2.09 -6.52 0.31
N GLU A 44 -2.39 -7.82 0.24
CA GLU A 44 -2.16 -8.65 -0.94
C GLU A 44 -2.96 -8.12 -2.13
N THR A 45 -4.27 -7.85 -1.95
CA THR A 45 -5.13 -7.27 -2.98
C THR A 45 -4.62 -5.91 -3.48
N LEU A 46 -4.12 -5.06 -2.59
CA LEU A 46 -3.56 -3.76 -2.97
C LEU A 46 -2.23 -3.90 -3.74
N HIS A 47 -1.41 -4.89 -3.37
CA HIS A 47 -0.17 -5.21 -4.06
C HIS A 47 -0.42 -5.81 -5.45
N GLU A 48 -1.38 -6.72 -5.59
CA GLU A 48 -1.84 -7.26 -6.86
C GLU A 48 -2.26 -6.12 -7.78
N ARG A 49 -3.08 -5.18 -7.27
CA ARG A 49 -3.52 -4.02 -8.04
C ARG A 49 -2.36 -3.15 -8.53
N LEU A 50 -1.37 -2.89 -7.69
CA LEU A 50 -0.16 -2.16 -8.09
C LEU A 50 0.64 -2.95 -9.15
N PHE A 51 0.71 -4.27 -9.03
CA PHE A 51 1.45 -5.12 -9.97
C PHE A 51 0.76 -5.22 -11.33
N GLU A 52 -0.57 -5.21 -11.37
CA GLU A 52 -1.38 -5.16 -12.59
C GLU A 52 -1.18 -3.85 -13.35
N THR A 53 -1.29 -2.73 -12.63
CA THR A 53 -1.25 -1.39 -13.23
C THR A 53 0.18 -0.96 -13.57
N ARG A 54 1.16 -1.32 -12.74
CA ARG A 54 2.57 -0.88 -12.83
C ARG A 54 2.74 0.63 -12.94
N GLU A 55 1.76 1.37 -12.44
CA GLU A 55 1.74 2.81 -12.41
C GLU A 55 1.40 3.28 -11.00
N ALA A 56 2.07 4.34 -10.56
CA ALA A 56 1.79 4.99 -9.30
C ALA A 56 2.01 6.50 -9.43
N LEU A 57 1.32 7.27 -8.59
CA LEU A 57 1.59 8.69 -8.41
C LEU A 57 2.60 8.83 -7.26
N LEU A 58 3.73 9.49 -7.49
CA LEU A 58 4.59 9.94 -6.41
C LEU A 58 4.41 11.44 -6.19
N VAL A 59 4.09 11.79 -4.95
CA VAL A 59 3.88 13.15 -4.49
C VAL A 59 4.97 13.52 -3.50
N TYR A 60 5.87 14.41 -3.90
CA TYR A 60 6.98 14.85 -3.06
C TYR A 60 6.73 16.22 -2.42
N ALA A 61 7.33 16.44 -1.26
CA ALA A 61 7.29 17.71 -0.55
C ALA A 61 7.94 18.84 -1.35
N ALA A 62 7.18 19.91 -1.61
CA ALA A 62 7.67 21.12 -2.25
C ALA A 62 7.29 22.40 -1.50
N THR A 63 6.59 22.29 -0.35
CA THR A 63 6.17 23.44 0.45
C THR A 63 7.37 24.19 1.06
N ASP A 64 8.40 23.48 1.52
CA ASP A 64 9.66 24.09 1.96
C ASP A 64 10.65 24.21 0.80
N ALA A 65 10.91 25.44 0.37
CA ALA A 65 11.83 25.73 -0.73
C ALA A 65 13.25 25.21 -0.49
N ARG A 66 13.68 25.03 0.77
CA ARG A 66 15.03 24.53 1.11
C ARG A 66 15.25 23.09 0.68
N TYR A 67 14.20 22.26 0.68
CA TYR A 67 14.29 20.82 0.45
C TYR A 67 13.67 20.38 -0.88
N ARG A 68 12.91 21.27 -1.54
CA ARG A 68 12.17 20.98 -2.78
C ARG A 68 13.03 20.32 -3.86
N GLU A 69 14.19 20.90 -4.17
CA GLU A 69 15.07 20.39 -5.22
C GLU A 69 15.60 18.99 -4.88
N GLN A 70 15.95 18.75 -3.61
CA GLN A 70 16.46 17.45 -3.15
C GLN A 70 15.40 16.36 -3.24
N TYR A 71 14.15 16.67 -2.88
CA TYR A 71 13.03 15.75 -3.04
C TYR A 71 12.72 15.46 -4.51
N GLN A 72 12.70 16.49 -5.37
CA GLN A 72 12.48 16.32 -6.80
C GLN A 72 13.58 15.47 -7.44
N GLN A 73 14.84 15.73 -7.08
CA GLN A 73 15.97 14.94 -7.54
C GLN A 73 15.81 13.47 -7.11
N PHE A 74 15.53 13.23 -5.83
CA PHE A 74 15.32 11.87 -5.32
C PHE A 74 14.18 11.14 -6.07
N ALA A 75 13.04 11.80 -6.26
CA ALA A 75 11.91 11.23 -6.99
C ALA A 75 12.29 10.85 -8.43
N THR A 76 13.01 11.74 -9.11
CA THR A 76 13.48 11.52 -10.49
C THR A 76 14.46 10.36 -10.57
N GLU A 77 15.43 10.28 -9.64
CA GLU A 77 16.37 9.15 -9.56
C GLU A 77 15.64 7.83 -9.32
N MET A 78 14.59 7.83 -8.51
CA MET A 78 13.82 6.63 -8.24
C MET A 78 13.10 6.11 -9.48
N GLN A 79 12.52 7.00 -10.31
CA GLN A 79 11.93 6.62 -11.60
C GLN A 79 12.97 5.93 -12.51
N GLN A 80 14.19 6.45 -12.55
CA GLN A 80 15.25 5.87 -13.38
C GLN A 80 15.70 4.49 -12.89
N ARG A 81 15.64 4.24 -11.58
CA ARG A 81 15.99 2.94 -10.97
C ARG A 81 14.84 1.92 -11.07
N GLY A 82 13.60 2.37 -11.13
CA GLY A 82 12.40 1.54 -11.18
C GLY A 82 12.14 0.97 -12.56
N ARG A 83 12.54 -0.29 -12.81
CA ARG A 83 12.27 -0.97 -14.09
C ARG A 83 10.87 -1.60 -14.19
N TRP A 84 10.21 -1.82 -13.05
CA TRP A 84 8.92 -2.54 -12.99
C TRP A 84 7.72 -1.64 -12.68
N LEU A 85 7.95 -0.45 -12.12
CA LEU A 85 6.93 0.50 -11.68
C LEU A 85 7.25 1.87 -12.26
N LYS A 86 6.27 2.47 -12.95
CA LYS A 86 6.36 3.81 -13.51
C LYS A 86 5.67 4.80 -12.56
N PHE A 87 6.43 5.78 -12.11
CA PHE A 87 5.92 6.90 -11.33
C PHE A 87 5.52 8.07 -12.22
N ASN A 88 4.31 8.57 -12.01
CA ASN A 88 3.96 9.95 -12.33
C ASN A 88 4.43 10.82 -11.17
N ILE A 89 5.47 11.64 -11.36
CA ILE A 89 6.10 12.41 -10.29
C ILE A 89 5.56 13.83 -10.28
N ARG A 90 5.02 14.28 -9.13
CA ARG A 90 4.46 15.62 -8.97
C ARG A 90 4.82 16.21 -7.60
N ALA A 91 4.98 17.52 -7.56
CA ALA A 91 5.07 18.25 -6.30
C ALA A 91 3.71 18.23 -5.59
N ASP A 92 3.72 18.26 -4.26
CA ASP A 92 2.49 18.33 -3.45
C ASP A 92 1.60 19.53 -3.80
N SER A 93 2.20 20.67 -4.14
CA SER A 93 1.51 21.88 -4.58
C SER A 93 0.74 21.72 -5.90
N ASP A 94 1.19 20.82 -6.79
CA ASP A 94 0.62 20.66 -8.13
C ASP A 94 -0.51 19.63 -8.17
N VAL A 95 -0.50 18.67 -7.24
CA VAL A 95 -1.49 17.59 -7.14
C VAL A 95 -2.82 18.14 -6.65
N ARG A 96 -3.93 17.68 -7.23
CA ARG A 96 -5.32 17.94 -6.80
C ARG A 96 -5.92 16.70 -6.15
N ASP A 97 -7.02 16.86 -5.41
CA ASP A 97 -7.70 15.73 -4.74
C ASP A 97 -8.12 14.62 -5.71
N SER A 98 -8.58 15.00 -6.90
CA SER A 98 -8.95 14.09 -7.98
C SER A 98 -7.79 13.23 -8.47
N ASP A 99 -6.56 13.74 -8.40
CA ASP A 99 -5.37 13.05 -8.90
C ASP A 99 -4.96 11.90 -7.97
N LEU A 100 -5.48 11.89 -6.74
CA LEU A 100 -5.22 10.84 -5.75
C LEU A 100 -6.16 9.64 -5.88
N ARG A 101 -7.05 9.61 -6.87
CA ARG A 101 -8.01 8.50 -7.11
C ARG A 101 -7.53 7.61 -8.25
N GLY A 102 -7.92 6.32 -8.23
CA GLY A 102 -7.65 5.40 -9.33
C GLY A 102 -6.18 5.01 -9.52
N THR A 103 -5.32 5.32 -8.54
CA THR A 103 -3.89 5.00 -8.57
C THR A 103 -3.37 4.76 -7.16
N THR A 104 -2.34 3.93 -7.06
CA THR A 104 -1.51 3.87 -5.85
C THR A 104 -0.73 5.17 -5.72
N VAL A 105 -0.64 5.71 -4.52
CA VAL A 105 -0.02 7.00 -4.23
C VAL A 105 1.14 6.81 -3.26
N TYR A 106 2.31 7.32 -3.61
CA TYR A 106 3.47 7.44 -2.74
C TYR A 106 3.56 8.87 -2.23
N LEU A 107 3.48 9.07 -0.93
CA LEU A 107 3.61 10.38 -0.29
C LEU A 107 4.98 10.49 0.38
N LEU A 108 5.77 11.48 -0.01
CA LEU A 108 7.13 11.68 0.45
C LEU A 108 7.30 13.06 1.09
N GLY A 109 7.78 13.10 2.34
CA GLY A 109 8.04 14.35 3.06
C GLY A 109 7.64 14.28 4.53
N THR A 110 7.63 15.42 5.21
CA THR A 110 7.07 15.56 6.56
C THR A 110 5.64 16.10 6.50
N VAL A 111 4.92 16.05 7.63
CA VAL A 111 3.60 16.70 7.74
C VAL A 111 3.68 18.19 7.43
N ALA A 112 4.79 18.84 7.80
CA ALA A 112 5.01 20.26 7.56
C ALA A 112 5.32 20.59 6.10
N SER A 113 5.98 19.68 5.36
CA SER A 113 6.51 19.95 4.02
C SER A 113 5.67 19.35 2.88
N ASN A 114 4.73 18.44 3.18
CA ASN A 114 3.82 17.83 2.21
C ASN A 114 2.36 17.91 2.67
N ARG A 115 1.56 18.76 2.00
CA ARG A 115 0.15 18.98 2.38
C ARG A 115 -0.73 17.73 2.31
N TRP A 116 -0.38 16.77 1.45
CA TRP A 116 -1.16 15.54 1.30
C TRP A 116 -0.89 14.56 2.43
N ILE A 117 0.33 14.56 2.99
CA ILE A 117 0.63 13.82 4.22
C ILE A 117 -0.24 14.36 5.37
N ALA A 118 -0.30 15.69 5.53
CA ALA A 118 -1.17 16.32 6.53
C ALA A 118 -2.65 15.92 6.33
N SER A 119 -3.14 15.94 5.08
CA SER A 119 -4.53 15.56 4.75
C SER A 119 -4.87 14.09 5.05
N VAL A 120 -3.95 13.16 4.82
CA VAL A 120 -4.21 11.73 5.09
C VAL A 120 -3.96 11.36 6.54
N ALA A 121 -3.08 12.07 7.25
CA ALA A 121 -2.70 11.76 8.63
C ALA A 121 -3.90 11.63 9.58
N GLU A 122 -4.94 12.45 9.39
CA GLU A 122 -6.15 12.42 10.21
C GLU A 122 -7.01 11.16 10.01
N GLN A 123 -6.80 10.45 8.92
CA GLN A 123 -7.61 9.29 8.52
C GLN A 123 -6.87 7.96 8.76
N LEU A 124 -5.56 8.01 9.00
CA LEU A 124 -4.75 6.82 9.25
C LEU A 124 -4.97 6.31 10.69
N PRO A 125 -4.79 5.00 10.94
CA PRO A 125 -4.84 4.42 12.28
C PRO A 125 -3.56 4.72 13.09
N LEU A 126 -3.03 5.93 12.97
CA LEU A 126 -1.84 6.42 13.66
C LEU A 126 -1.94 7.95 13.76
N GLN A 127 -1.31 8.55 14.76
CA GLN A 127 -1.37 10.00 14.95
C GLN A 127 -0.09 10.62 14.43
N ILE A 128 -0.16 11.47 13.40
CA ILE A 128 1.00 12.25 12.94
C ILE A 128 0.81 13.70 13.34
N ARG A 129 1.86 14.28 13.91
CA ARG A 129 2.00 15.70 14.23
C ARG A 129 3.19 16.25 13.45
N GLN A 130 3.43 17.55 13.58
CA GLN A 130 4.47 18.22 12.81
C GLN A 130 5.87 17.60 13.00
N ASN A 131 6.22 17.27 14.24
CA ASN A 131 7.55 16.77 14.62
C ASN A 131 7.47 15.47 15.45
N SER A 132 6.36 14.75 15.37
CA SER A 132 6.22 13.46 16.06
C SER A 132 5.14 12.61 15.42
N PHE A 133 5.20 11.31 15.67
CA PHE A 133 4.10 10.40 15.39
C PHE A 133 3.88 9.42 16.54
N LYS A 134 2.64 8.99 16.73
CA LYS A 134 2.25 7.93 17.67
C LYS A 134 1.70 6.75 16.88
N LEU A 135 2.28 5.58 17.13
CA LEU A 135 1.81 4.31 16.57
C LEU A 135 1.58 3.35 17.73
N PHE A 136 0.35 2.86 17.86
CA PHE A 136 -0.11 2.17 19.08
C PHE A 136 0.17 3.01 20.32
N GLU A 137 0.83 2.46 21.35
CA GLU A 137 1.17 3.21 22.57
C GLU A 137 2.52 3.94 22.50
N ASN A 138 3.27 3.79 21.41
CA ASN A 138 4.61 4.35 21.30
C ASN A 138 4.60 5.72 20.63
N THR A 139 5.26 6.68 21.26
CA THR A 139 5.49 8.01 20.69
C THR A 139 6.91 8.12 20.15
N TYR A 140 7.04 8.67 18.95
CA TYR A 140 8.27 8.85 18.21
C TYR A 140 8.43 10.33 17.90
N ALA A 141 9.29 11.01 18.65
CA ALA A 141 9.47 12.45 18.60
C ALA A 141 10.93 12.86 18.33
N ASP A 142 11.82 11.89 18.13
CA ASP A 142 13.20 12.21 17.78
C ASP A 142 13.26 12.72 16.34
N SER A 143 14.13 13.71 16.07
CA SER A 143 14.31 14.27 14.73
C SER A 143 14.74 13.24 13.68
N THR A 144 15.28 12.10 14.13
CA THR A 144 15.75 10.98 13.31
C THR A 144 14.73 9.85 13.16
N ASP A 145 13.61 9.90 13.90
CA ASP A 145 12.57 8.89 13.76
C ASP A 145 11.89 9.05 12.38
N LEU A 146 11.86 7.94 11.62
CA LEU A 146 11.18 7.84 10.32
C LEU A 146 10.08 6.79 10.36
N LEU A 147 9.04 6.99 9.56
CA LEU A 147 7.92 6.09 9.40
C LEU A 147 7.68 5.79 7.93
N THR A 148 7.64 4.51 7.58
CA THR A 148 7.01 4.05 6.34
C THR A 148 5.70 3.37 6.70
N PHE A 149 4.61 3.71 6.03
CA PHE A 149 3.28 3.17 6.32
C PHE A 149 2.53 2.87 5.02
N TYR A 150 1.88 1.72 4.96
CA TYR A 150 1.13 1.22 3.82
C TYR A 150 -0.32 0.99 4.24
N TYR A 151 -1.25 1.60 3.52
CA TYR A 151 -2.67 1.56 3.88
C TYR A 151 -3.57 1.72 2.66
N PRO A 152 -4.82 1.23 2.68
CA PRO A 152 -5.80 1.61 1.66
C PRO A 152 -5.91 3.12 1.47
N ASN A 153 -5.97 3.56 0.22
CA ASN A 153 -6.19 4.96 -0.09
C ASN A 153 -7.64 5.34 0.27
N MET A 154 -7.81 6.29 1.18
CA MET A 154 -9.15 6.69 1.67
C MET A 154 -10.05 7.29 0.59
N ARG A 155 -9.45 7.80 -0.50
CA ARG A 155 -10.19 8.35 -1.65
C ARG A 155 -10.62 7.26 -2.63
N ASP A 156 -9.93 6.13 -2.62
CA ASP A 156 -10.22 4.97 -3.45
C ASP A 156 -9.56 3.73 -2.82
N SER A 157 -10.33 2.99 -2.04
CA SER A 157 -9.82 1.86 -1.26
C SER A 157 -9.25 0.72 -2.10
N THR A 158 -9.47 0.70 -3.42
CA THR A 158 -8.91 -0.31 -4.32
C THR A 158 -7.42 -0.11 -4.60
N HIS A 159 -6.87 1.06 -4.25
CA HIS A 159 -5.46 1.41 -4.37
C HIS A 159 -4.85 1.73 -3.01
N ALA A 160 -3.52 1.73 -2.93
CA ALA A 160 -2.82 2.01 -1.69
C ALA A 160 -2.30 3.44 -1.59
N VAL A 161 -2.08 3.89 -0.36
CA VAL A 161 -1.16 4.97 -0.01
C VAL A 161 0.07 4.36 0.63
N TYR A 162 1.23 4.68 0.09
CA TYR A 162 2.55 4.39 0.65
C TYR A 162 3.13 5.70 1.20
N LEU A 163 3.05 5.88 2.50
CA LEU A 163 3.56 7.05 3.21
C LEU A 163 5.01 6.81 3.61
N ILE A 164 5.90 7.75 3.27
CA ILE A 164 7.29 7.78 3.73
C ILE A 164 7.54 9.15 4.35
N THR A 165 7.60 9.17 5.68
CA THR A 165 7.64 10.40 6.46
C THR A 165 8.60 10.32 7.64
N GLY A 166 8.75 11.43 8.36
CA GLY A 166 9.61 11.53 9.53
C GLY A 166 9.43 12.88 10.22
N ASN A 167 10.20 13.08 11.28
CA ASN A 167 10.13 14.30 12.08
C ASN A 167 11.05 15.43 11.57
N SER A 168 11.87 15.16 10.55
CA SER A 168 12.79 16.13 9.93
C SER A 168 13.03 15.82 8.45
N ASP A 169 12.78 16.80 7.58
CA ASP A 169 13.08 16.70 6.15
C ASP A 169 14.57 16.42 5.89
N ALA A 170 15.45 17.07 6.64
CA ALA A 170 16.90 16.90 6.49
C ALA A 170 17.35 15.47 6.80
N HIS A 171 16.77 14.84 7.83
CA HIS A 171 17.09 13.46 8.16
C HIS A 171 16.46 12.49 7.15
N LEU A 172 15.20 12.70 6.79
CA LEU A 172 14.48 11.87 5.82
C LEU A 172 15.21 11.84 4.48
N LEU A 173 15.59 13.00 3.93
CA LEU A 173 16.34 13.08 2.66
C LEU A 173 17.69 12.36 2.72
N ARG A 174 18.41 12.49 3.85
CA ARG A 174 19.69 11.79 4.06
C ARG A 174 19.50 10.27 4.03
N GLU A 175 18.46 9.76 4.69
CA GLU A 175 18.16 8.33 4.70
C GLU A 175 17.64 7.82 3.36
N LEU A 176 16.87 8.62 2.63
CA LEU A 176 16.44 8.32 1.26
C LEU A 176 17.64 8.18 0.32
N GLN A 177 18.63 9.07 0.43
CA GLN A 177 19.87 8.99 -0.36
C GLN A 177 20.74 7.78 0.02
N ARG A 178 20.81 7.45 1.31
CA ARG A 178 21.63 6.34 1.83
C ARG A 178 21.04 4.97 1.53
N SER A 179 19.74 4.81 1.74
CA SER A 179 19.08 3.51 1.86
C SER A 179 17.69 3.48 1.19
N SER A 180 17.54 4.11 0.01
CA SER A 180 16.25 4.20 -0.69
C SER A 180 15.52 2.85 -0.82
N ARG A 181 16.22 1.76 -1.12
CA ARG A 181 15.61 0.43 -1.25
C ARG A 181 14.97 -0.05 0.05
N GLN A 182 15.54 0.28 1.20
CA GLN A 182 15.01 -0.16 2.49
C GLN A 182 13.70 0.56 2.83
N LEU A 183 13.59 1.86 2.54
CA LEU A 183 12.38 2.64 2.83
C LEU A 183 11.20 2.26 1.92
N PHE A 184 11.45 1.74 0.72
CA PHE A 184 10.41 1.34 -0.22
C PHE A 184 10.08 -0.17 -0.17
N ASN A 185 10.97 -0.99 0.39
CA ASN A 185 10.73 -2.42 0.65
C ASN A 185 10.45 -2.67 2.13
N SER A 186 9.31 -2.18 2.62
CA SER A 186 8.82 -2.57 3.95
C SER A 186 8.28 -4.01 3.93
N ALA A 187 8.89 -4.87 4.74
CA ALA A 187 8.32 -6.18 5.08
C ALA A 187 7.22 -5.97 6.14
N GLY A 188 6.10 -5.34 5.74
CA GLY A 188 4.98 -5.06 6.64
C GLY A 188 4.12 -3.89 6.16
N ASP A 189 2.99 -3.69 6.85
CA ASP A 189 2.12 -2.52 6.69
C ASP A 189 2.77 -1.25 7.23
N TYR A 190 3.77 -1.39 8.10
CA TYR A 190 4.55 -0.27 8.58
C TYR A 190 5.98 -0.66 8.95
N ARG A 191 6.84 0.34 9.06
CA ARG A 191 8.17 0.24 9.67
C ARG A 191 8.52 1.57 10.30
N VAL A 192 9.02 1.51 11.52
CA VAL A 192 9.63 2.65 12.19
C VAL A 192 11.14 2.46 12.19
N GLN A 193 11.88 3.46 11.75
CA GLN A 193 13.34 3.50 11.82
C GLN A 193 13.74 4.54 12.87
N ARG A 194 14.61 4.13 13.79
CA ARG A 194 15.19 4.98 14.83
C ARG A 194 16.70 4.84 14.77
N ASN A 195 17.39 5.96 14.63
CA ASN A 195 18.84 6.01 14.79
C ASN A 195 19.09 6.53 16.21
N GLY A 196 19.39 5.60 17.14
CA GLY A 196 19.73 5.93 18.53
C GLY A 196 21.11 6.56 18.66
#